data_AF-A0A8J2HCN9-F1
#
_entry.id   AF-A0A8J2HCN9-F1
#
_cell.length_a   1.000
_cell.length_b   1.000
_cell.length_c   1.000
_cell.angle_alpha   90.00
_cell.angle_beta   90.00
_cell.angle_gamma   90.00
#
_symmetry.space_group_name_H-M   'P 1'
#
loop_
_entity.id
_entity.type
_entity.pdbx_description
1 polymer ?
#
loop_
_entity_poly.entity_id
_entity_poly.type
_entity_poly.pdbx_seq_one_letter_code
_entity_poly.pdbx_strand_id
1 'polypeptide(L)'
;MRTSRECVTFARLALNDGSPHMGVKGPCALSKLMSDFIVGTAIDQMHRVFGGVVKKLLSLWFDPSNRGEPFSLIDMSNIINNRLINIKPPSFVHRMPRSTQDLVHWKASELKNWFFYYALPVMQGVMQQEYLEHFSLLVAGIALLNLDSITNAEINMASNFLHKFVREFENLCGLKNCSINLHLLIHLPKCNTSH
;
A
#
# COMPACT_ATOMS: atom_id res chain seq x y z
N MET A 1 4.24 -10.97 -18.65
CA MET A 1 4.26 -9.49 -18.76
C MET A 1 3.22 -9.12 -19.82
N ARG A 2 2.32 -8.16 -19.57
CA ARG A 2 1.39 -7.64 -20.60
C ARG A 2 1.68 -6.16 -20.84
N THR A 3 1.94 -5.79 -22.08
CA THR A 3 2.23 -4.43 -22.54
C THR A 3 0.93 -3.67 -22.88
N SER A 4 0.99 -2.34 -22.90
CA SER A 4 -0.14 -1.48 -23.36
C SER A 4 -0.64 -1.92 -24.75
N ARG A 5 0.30 -2.29 -25.62
CA ARG A 5 0.05 -2.81 -26.97
C ARG A 5 -0.77 -4.11 -26.95
N GLU A 6 -0.43 -5.05 -26.07
CA GLU A 6 -1.17 -6.30 -25.92
C GLU A 6 -2.58 -6.08 -25.36
N CYS A 7 -2.76 -5.15 -24.41
CA CYS A 7 -4.08 -4.78 -23.91
C CYS A 7 -4.97 -4.16 -24.99
N VAL A 8 -4.42 -3.32 -25.88
CA VAL A 8 -5.17 -2.78 -27.03
C VAL A 8 -5.54 -3.89 -28.01
N THR A 9 -4.65 -4.85 -28.24
CA THR A 9 -4.94 -6.02 -29.09
C THR A 9 -6.06 -6.88 -28.48
N PHE A 10 -6.00 -7.20 -27.18
CA PHE A 10 -7.06 -7.96 -26.51
C PHE A 10 -8.39 -7.20 -26.46
N ALA A 11 -8.36 -5.87 -26.30
CA ALA A 11 -9.55 -5.03 -26.37
C ALA A 11 -10.20 -5.05 -27.75
N ARG A 12 -9.41 -5.05 -28.84
CA ARG A 12 -9.92 -5.17 -30.21
C ARG A 12 -10.48 -6.56 -30.50
N LEU A 13 -9.80 -7.61 -30.04
CA LEU A 13 -10.29 -8.98 -30.18
C LEU A 13 -11.62 -9.19 -29.44
N ALA A 14 -11.75 -8.67 -28.22
CA ALA A 14 -12.98 -8.75 -27.43
C ALA A 14 -14.15 -7.96 -28.04
N LEU A 15 -13.86 -6.86 -28.74
CA LEU A 15 -14.87 -6.11 -29.47
C LEU A 15 -15.42 -6.90 -30.67
N ASN A 16 -14.56 -7.67 -31.35
CA ASN A 16 -14.92 -8.41 -32.55
C ASN A 16 -15.62 -9.74 -32.24
N ASP A 17 -15.22 -10.42 -31.17
CA ASP A 17 -15.72 -11.76 -30.80
C ASP A 17 -16.83 -11.73 -29.73
N GLY A 18 -17.07 -10.55 -29.13
CA GLY A 18 -18.07 -10.38 -28.06
C GLY A 18 -17.73 -11.10 -26.75
N SER A 19 -16.54 -11.70 -26.66
CA SER A 19 -16.09 -12.51 -25.54
C SER A 19 -14.87 -11.87 -24.84
N PRO A 20 -14.71 -12.00 -23.50
CA PRO A 20 -13.59 -11.38 -22.81
C PRO A 20 -12.28 -12.11 -23.11
N HIS A 21 -11.33 -11.45 -23.78
CA HIS A 21 -9.99 -12.00 -23.93
C HIS A 21 -9.12 -11.57 -22.76
N MET A 22 -8.60 -12.54 -22.02
CA MET A 22 -7.62 -12.29 -20.97
C MET A 22 -8.11 -11.30 -19.87
N GLY A 23 -9.42 -11.22 -19.67
CA GLY A 23 -10.09 -10.32 -18.70
C GLY A 23 -10.50 -8.96 -19.26
N VAL A 24 -10.17 -8.65 -20.52
CA VAL A 24 -10.54 -7.40 -21.19
C VAL A 24 -11.83 -7.61 -21.98
N LYS A 25 -12.89 -6.84 -21.68
CA LYS A 25 -14.22 -6.97 -22.28
C LYS A 25 -14.47 -6.05 -23.49
N GLY A 26 -13.49 -5.22 -23.85
CA GLY A 26 -13.59 -4.29 -24.96
C GLY A 26 -12.77 -3.01 -24.73
N PRO A 27 -12.69 -2.12 -25.73
CA PRO A 27 -11.99 -0.86 -25.64
C PRO A 27 -12.72 0.09 -24.68
N CYS A 28 -12.02 0.50 -23.63
CA CYS A 28 -12.49 1.48 -22.67
C CYS A 28 -12.39 2.90 -23.24
N ALA A 29 -13.38 3.77 -22.99
CA ALA A 29 -13.33 5.18 -23.44
C ALA A 29 -12.06 5.91 -22.97
N LEU A 30 -11.49 5.49 -21.83
CA LEU A 30 -10.24 6.02 -21.28
C LEU A 30 -9.01 5.70 -22.16
N SER A 31 -8.99 4.56 -22.88
CA SER A 31 -7.87 4.20 -23.76
C SER A 31 -7.83 5.01 -25.07
N LYS A 32 -8.94 5.66 -25.44
CA LYS A 32 -8.99 6.61 -26.55
C LYS A 32 -8.51 8.01 -26.17
N LEU A 33 -8.58 8.36 -24.89
CA LEU A 33 -8.19 9.68 -24.37
C LEU A 33 -6.71 9.72 -23.93
N MET A 34 -6.14 8.58 -23.55
CA MET A 34 -4.75 8.46 -23.08
C MET A 34 -4.10 7.20 -23.65
N SER A 35 -3.06 7.35 -24.49
CA SER A 35 -2.33 6.25 -25.12
C SER A 35 -1.61 5.33 -24.13
N ASP A 36 -1.31 5.84 -22.93
CA ASP A 36 -0.69 5.12 -21.83
C ASP A 36 -1.49 5.31 -20.54
N PHE A 37 -2.71 4.76 -20.45
CA PHE A 37 -3.47 4.82 -19.19
C PHE A 37 -2.72 4.20 -17.98
N ILE A 38 -1.72 3.35 -18.23
CA ILE A 38 -0.84 2.75 -17.21
C ILE A 38 0.16 3.79 -16.65
N VAL A 39 0.55 4.78 -17.47
CA VAL A 39 1.48 5.86 -17.11
C VAL A 39 0.71 7.12 -16.69
N GLY A 40 -0.45 7.37 -17.29
CA GLY A 40 -1.28 8.55 -17.08
C GLY A 40 -2.19 8.50 -15.85
N THR A 41 -2.41 7.31 -15.26
CA THR A 41 -2.74 7.28 -13.84
C THR A 41 -1.43 7.52 -13.10
N ALA A 42 -1.10 8.78 -12.82
CA ALA A 42 -0.32 9.10 -11.63
C ALA A 42 -1.03 8.37 -10.48
N ILE A 43 -0.52 7.18 -10.16
CA ILE A 43 -1.18 6.21 -9.30
C ILE A 43 -1.41 6.98 -8.00
N ASP A 44 -2.67 7.18 -7.63
CA ASP A 44 -3.03 7.88 -6.41
C ASP A 44 -2.44 7.10 -5.22
N GLN A 45 -1.18 7.40 -4.91
CA GLN A 45 -0.39 6.75 -3.86
C GLN A 45 -1.17 6.90 -2.55
N MET A 46 -1.84 8.06 -2.38
CA MET A 46 -2.73 8.33 -1.25
C MET A 46 -3.91 7.35 -1.18
N HIS A 47 -4.60 7.09 -2.29
CA HIS A 47 -5.77 6.20 -2.26
C HIS A 47 -5.41 4.71 -2.25
N ARG A 48 -4.49 4.25 -3.10
CA ARG A 48 -4.22 2.81 -3.26
C ARG A 48 -3.28 2.24 -2.21
N VAL A 49 -2.23 2.98 -1.81
CA VAL A 49 -1.30 2.50 -0.78
C VAL A 49 -1.96 2.65 0.59
N PHE A 50 -2.41 3.86 0.95
CA PHE A 50 -2.95 4.08 2.30
C PHE A 50 -4.38 3.54 2.44
N GLY A 51 -5.27 3.85 1.49
CA GLY A 51 -6.65 3.35 1.51
C GLY A 51 -6.78 1.85 1.20
N GLY A 52 -5.80 1.25 0.51
CA GLY A 52 -5.78 -0.17 0.18
C GLY A 52 -4.91 -0.99 1.12
N VAL A 53 -3.59 -0.90 0.98
CA VAL A 53 -2.63 -1.75 1.69
C VAL A 53 -2.55 -1.43 3.18
N VAL A 54 -2.36 -0.16 3.54
CA VAL A 54 -2.24 0.24 4.96
C VAL A 54 -3.55 -0.04 5.70
N LYS A 55 -4.69 0.28 5.09
CA LYS A 55 -6.00 -0.05 5.68
C LYS A 55 -6.20 -1.55 5.87
N LYS A 56 -5.74 -2.38 4.93
CA LYS A 56 -5.77 -3.85 5.06
C LYS A 56 -4.90 -4.30 6.24
N LEU A 57 -3.67 -3.79 6.37
CA LEU A 57 -2.79 -4.10 7.50
C LEU A 57 -3.42 -3.72 8.84
N LEU A 58 -4.00 -2.52 8.94
CA LEU A 58 -4.70 -2.07 10.15
C LEU A 58 -5.88 -2.99 10.50
N SER A 59 -6.66 -3.43 9.51
CA SER A 59 -7.72 -4.43 9.72
C SER A 59 -7.15 -5.77 10.19
N LEU A 60 -6.02 -6.24 9.64
CA LEU A 60 -5.41 -7.48 10.11
C LEU A 60 -4.99 -7.39 11.58
N TRP A 61 -4.38 -6.28 11.96
CA TRP A 61 -3.84 -6.10 13.30
C TRP A 61 -4.91 -5.82 14.37
N PHE A 62 -6.00 -5.13 14.03
CA PHE A 62 -6.95 -4.63 15.05
C PHE A 62 -8.37 -5.20 14.93
N ASP A 63 -8.69 -5.99 13.91
CA ASP A 63 -10.01 -6.62 13.79
C ASP A 63 -10.16 -7.76 14.83
N PRO A 64 -11.24 -7.75 15.64
CA PRO A 64 -11.51 -8.79 16.63
C PRO A 64 -11.55 -10.22 16.08
N SER A 65 -11.93 -10.38 14.81
CA SER A 65 -11.94 -11.69 14.15
C SER A 65 -10.54 -12.33 14.05
N ASN A 66 -9.48 -11.53 14.13
CA ASN A 66 -8.09 -11.99 14.05
C ASN A 66 -7.44 -12.18 15.42
N ARG A 67 -8.16 -12.13 16.55
CA ARG A 67 -7.58 -12.19 17.91
C ARG A 67 -6.65 -13.38 18.18
N GLY A 68 -6.75 -14.48 17.44
CA GLY A 68 -5.87 -15.65 17.57
C GLY A 68 -4.70 -15.72 16.60
N GLU A 69 -4.58 -14.77 15.67
CA GLU A 69 -3.54 -14.77 14.65
C GLU A 69 -2.25 -14.12 15.18
N PRO A 70 -1.06 -14.58 14.77
CA PRO A 70 0.23 -14.08 15.28
C PRO A 70 0.50 -12.61 14.96
N PHE A 71 -0.12 -12.07 13.90
CA PHE A 71 -0.04 -10.66 13.53
C PHE A 71 -1.03 -9.76 14.31
N SER A 72 -1.90 -10.34 15.14
CA SER A 72 -2.94 -9.59 15.85
C SER A 72 -2.35 -8.73 16.97
N LEU A 73 -2.82 -7.49 17.04
CA LEU A 73 -2.44 -6.50 18.06
C LEU A 73 -3.64 -6.05 18.89
N ILE A 74 -4.79 -6.73 18.77
CA ILE A 74 -6.02 -6.29 19.43
C ILE A 74 -5.87 -6.19 20.94
N ASP A 75 -5.22 -7.17 21.58
CA ASP A 75 -5.02 -7.17 23.03
C ASP A 75 -4.02 -6.10 23.48
N MET A 76 -3.17 -5.64 22.55
CA MET A 76 -2.21 -4.56 22.77
C MET A 76 -2.77 -3.17 22.44
N SER A 77 -4.03 -3.06 22.02
CA SER A 77 -4.64 -1.79 21.58
C SER A 77 -4.56 -0.68 22.62
N ASN A 78 -4.68 -1.01 23.91
CA ASN A 78 -4.58 -0.02 25.00
C ASN A 78 -3.17 0.58 25.10
N ILE A 79 -2.13 -0.25 24.96
CA ILE A 79 -0.74 0.20 24.98
C ILE A 79 -0.46 1.10 23.77
N ILE A 80 -0.93 0.67 22.58
CA ILE A 80 -0.77 1.40 21.32
C ILE A 80 -1.49 2.76 21.40
N ASN A 81 -2.72 2.81 21.92
CA ASN A 81 -3.46 4.06 22.13
C ASN A 81 -2.73 5.00 23.08
N ASN A 82 -2.26 4.50 24.23
CA ASN A 82 -1.51 5.32 25.18
C ASN A 82 -0.23 5.88 24.55
N ARG A 83 0.47 5.11 23.71
CA ARG A 83 1.64 5.60 22.98
C ARG A 83 1.28 6.67 21.95
N LEU A 84 0.20 6.48 21.20
CA LEU A 84 -0.28 7.46 20.22
C LEU A 84 -0.70 8.78 20.86
N ILE A 85 -1.31 8.76 22.05
CA ILE A 85 -1.68 9.99 22.77
C ILE A 85 -0.45 10.73 23.27
N ASN A 86 0.58 9.99 23.72
CA ASN A 86 1.79 10.57 24.30
C ASN A 86 2.87 10.93 23.28
N ILE A 87 2.73 10.53 22.01
CA ILE A 87 3.69 10.89 20.97
C ILE A 87 3.57 12.39 20.68
N LYS A 88 4.71 13.10 20.72
CA LYS A 88 4.74 14.48 20.28
C LYS A 88 4.73 14.50 18.75
N PRO A 89 3.70 15.07 18.10
CA PRO A 89 3.70 15.20 16.65
C PRO A 89 4.90 16.05 16.20
N PRO A 90 5.51 15.75 15.04
CA PRO A 90 6.42 16.70 14.41
C PRO A 90 5.75 18.06 14.24
N SER A 91 6.49 19.16 14.32
CA SER A 91 5.96 20.53 14.35
C SER A 91 5.05 20.90 13.15
N PHE A 92 5.18 20.19 12.04
CA PHE A 92 4.39 20.37 10.82
C PHE A 92 3.12 19.48 10.76
N VAL A 93 2.92 18.57 11.73
CA VAL A 93 1.72 17.74 11.82
C VAL A 93 0.71 18.40 12.75
N HIS A 94 -0.21 19.17 12.16
CA HIS A 94 -1.17 19.99 12.90
C HIS A 94 -2.31 19.23 13.61
N ARG A 95 -2.41 17.90 13.47
CA ARG A 95 -3.53 17.11 14.02
C ARG A 95 -3.03 15.88 14.78
N MET A 96 -3.49 15.77 16.03
CA MET A 96 -3.26 14.62 16.90
C MET A 96 -3.90 13.36 16.27
N PRO A 97 -3.24 12.18 16.37
CA PRO A 97 -3.86 10.94 15.95
C PRO A 97 -5.10 10.66 16.80
N ARG A 98 -6.20 10.28 16.14
CA ARG A 98 -7.43 9.81 16.82
C ARG A 98 -7.17 8.44 17.47
N SER A 99 -8.11 7.95 18.28
CA SER A 99 -8.04 6.60 18.86
C SER A 99 -7.89 5.52 17.77
N THR A 100 -7.18 4.44 18.08
CA THR A 100 -7.03 3.28 17.18
C THR A 100 -8.37 2.60 16.88
N GLN A 101 -9.39 2.81 17.73
CA GLN A 101 -10.72 2.25 17.53
C GLN A 101 -11.39 2.73 16.23
N ASP A 102 -10.97 3.89 15.71
CA ASP A 102 -11.51 4.49 14.48
C ASP A 102 -10.60 4.28 13.25
N LEU A 103 -9.56 3.45 13.32
CA LEU A 103 -8.55 3.32 12.25
C LEU A 103 -9.16 3.02 10.87
N VAL A 104 -10.27 2.28 10.83
CA VAL A 104 -10.99 1.93 9.60
C VAL A 104 -11.67 3.15 8.97
N HIS A 105 -11.95 4.20 9.75
CA HIS A 105 -12.61 5.44 9.32
C HIS A 105 -11.64 6.61 9.13
N TRP A 106 -10.34 6.39 9.28
CA TRP A 106 -9.34 7.43 9.03
C TRP A 106 -9.29 7.77 7.55
N LYS A 107 -9.17 9.07 7.27
CA LYS A 107 -8.97 9.57 5.92
C LYS A 107 -7.55 9.21 5.46
N ALA A 108 -7.34 9.14 4.14
CA ALA A 108 -6.03 8.82 3.57
C ALA A 108 -4.90 9.74 4.09
N SER A 109 -5.19 11.02 4.38
CA SER A 109 -4.23 11.96 4.96
C SER A 109 -3.85 11.64 6.41
N GLU A 110 -4.79 11.14 7.21
CA GLU A 110 -4.52 10.70 8.59
C GLU A 110 -3.71 9.40 8.59
N LEU A 111 -4.07 8.47 7.72
CA LEU A 111 -3.32 7.23 7.50
C LEU A 111 -1.90 7.51 7.03
N LYS A 112 -1.69 8.52 6.17
CA LYS A 112 -0.36 8.94 5.72
C LYS A 112 0.51 9.40 6.88
N ASN A 113 -0.01 10.30 7.73
CA ASN A 113 0.76 10.79 8.87
C ASN A 113 1.09 9.67 9.87
N TRP A 114 0.13 8.81 10.14
CA TRP A 114 0.36 7.66 11.00
C TRP A 114 1.40 6.71 10.44
N PHE A 115 1.30 6.37 9.16
CA PHE A 115 2.21 5.45 8.48
C PHE A 115 3.66 5.94 8.52
N PHE A 116 3.91 7.21 8.23
CA PHE A 116 5.28 7.73 8.17
C PHE A 116 5.87 8.11 9.52
N TYR A 117 5.07 8.62 10.45
CA TYR A 117 5.61 9.28 11.65
C TYR A 117 5.33 8.53 12.95
N TYR A 118 4.25 7.74 13.02
CA TYR A 118 3.80 7.16 14.29
C TYR A 118 3.85 5.64 14.32
N ALA A 119 3.63 4.97 13.20
CA ALA A 119 3.41 3.54 13.16
C ALA A 119 4.61 2.74 13.71
N LEU A 120 5.82 2.97 13.20
CA LEU A 120 7.01 2.24 13.64
C LEU A 120 7.34 2.49 15.14
N PRO A 121 7.45 3.74 15.64
CA PRO A 121 7.71 3.98 17.05
C PRO A 121 6.65 3.40 17.99
N VAL A 122 5.37 3.49 17.59
CA VAL A 122 4.27 2.99 18.42
C VAL A 122 4.26 1.47 18.49
N MET A 123 4.58 0.79 17.39
CA MET A 123 4.58 -0.67 17.29
C MET A 123 5.85 -1.33 17.84
N GLN A 124 6.95 -0.58 17.99
CA GLN A 124 8.21 -1.11 18.47
C GLN A 124 8.09 -1.73 19.87
N GLY A 125 8.46 -3.00 20.02
CA GLY A 125 8.34 -3.73 21.28
C GLY A 125 6.90 -4.10 21.68
N VAL A 126 5.94 -3.92 20.78
CA VAL A 126 4.55 -4.40 20.92
C VAL A 126 4.24 -5.45 19.86
N MET A 127 4.58 -5.15 18.61
CA MET A 127 4.53 -6.10 17.51
C MET A 127 5.76 -7.00 17.54
N GLN A 128 5.62 -8.27 17.16
CA GLN A 128 6.78 -9.17 17.06
C GLN A 128 7.75 -8.64 15.99
N GLN A 129 9.04 -8.88 16.21
CA GLN A 129 10.12 -8.27 15.43
C GLN A 129 9.98 -8.55 13.92
N GLU A 130 9.62 -9.77 13.53
CA GLU A 130 9.48 -10.17 12.13
C GLU A 130 8.41 -9.35 11.39
N TYR A 131 7.26 -9.10 12.02
CA TYR A 131 6.20 -8.28 11.44
C TYR A 131 6.57 -6.79 11.39
N LEU A 132 7.31 -6.31 12.39
CA LEU A 132 7.77 -4.92 12.43
C LEU A 132 8.81 -4.66 11.33
N GLU A 133 9.76 -5.58 11.16
CA GLU A 133 10.76 -5.54 10.08
C GLU A 133 10.09 -5.63 8.72
N HIS A 134 9.12 -6.53 8.56
CA HIS A 134 8.33 -6.63 7.35
C HIS A 134 7.59 -5.33 7.03
N PHE A 135 6.90 -4.74 8.00
CA PHE A 135 6.22 -3.45 7.83
C PHE A 135 7.21 -2.31 7.53
N SER A 136 8.42 -2.34 8.10
CA SER A 136 9.46 -1.34 7.83
C SER A 136 9.90 -1.32 6.37
N LEU A 137 9.87 -2.47 5.66
CA LEU A 137 10.14 -2.53 4.22
C LEU A 137 9.12 -1.69 3.42
N LEU A 138 7.85 -1.79 3.78
CA LEU A 138 6.79 -1.01 3.15
C LEU A 138 7.00 0.48 3.44
N VAL A 139 7.26 0.85 4.70
CA VAL A 139 7.51 2.26 5.08
C VAL A 139 8.71 2.82 4.33
N ALA A 140 9.84 2.12 4.31
CA ALA A 140 11.06 2.56 3.63
C ALA A 140 10.83 2.69 2.11
N GLY A 141 10.22 1.69 1.48
CA GLY A 141 9.95 1.72 0.03
C GLY A 141 9.05 2.87 -0.37
N ILE A 142 7.97 3.12 0.38
CA ILE A 142 7.04 4.21 0.08
C ILE A 142 7.64 5.59 0.43
N ALA A 143 8.45 5.69 1.50
CA ALA A 143 9.13 6.92 1.88
C ALA A 143 10.12 7.38 0.80
N LEU A 144 10.93 6.45 0.27
CA LEU A 144 11.84 6.75 -0.84
C LEU A 144 11.08 7.29 -2.06
N LEU A 145 9.98 6.64 -2.45
CA LEU A 145 9.15 7.08 -3.59
C LEU A 145 8.39 8.41 -3.35
N ASN A 146 8.42 8.95 -2.14
CA ASN A 146 7.80 10.23 -1.75
C ASN A 146 8.84 11.35 -1.52
N LEU A 147 10.12 11.14 -1.85
CA LEU A 147 11.13 12.20 -1.82
C LEU A 147 10.84 13.24 -2.92
N ASP A 148 11.10 14.52 -2.63
CA ASP A 148 10.92 15.62 -3.60
C ASP A 148 11.86 15.50 -4.81
N SER A 149 12.98 14.82 -4.63
CA SER A 149 13.93 14.47 -5.69
C SER A 149 14.49 13.10 -5.38
N ILE A 150 14.37 12.18 -6.34
CA ILE A 150 14.75 10.78 -6.16
C ILE A 150 15.69 10.35 -7.30
N THR A 151 16.76 9.65 -6.94
CA THR A 151 17.72 9.09 -7.88
C THR A 151 17.29 7.71 -8.37
N ASN A 152 17.84 7.27 -9.51
CA ASN A 152 17.62 5.90 -10.01
C ASN A 152 18.06 4.82 -9.00
N ALA A 153 19.10 5.10 -8.20
CA ALA A 153 19.56 4.18 -7.15
C ALA A 153 18.50 4.03 -6.04
N GLU A 154 17.89 5.14 -5.61
CA GLU A 154 16.82 5.15 -4.61
C GLU A 154 15.53 4.52 -5.14
N ILE A 155 15.18 4.73 -6.41
CA ILE A 155 14.06 4.03 -7.07
C ILE A 155 14.30 2.52 -7.05
N ASN A 156 15.51 2.06 -7.38
CA ASN A 156 15.87 0.65 -7.35
C ASN A 156 15.81 0.08 -5.92
N MET A 157 16.27 0.85 -4.93
CA MET A 157 16.19 0.47 -3.52
C MET A 157 14.74 0.34 -3.06
N ALA A 158 13.89 1.32 -3.39
CA ALA A 158 12.46 1.27 -3.11
C ALA A 158 11.79 0.06 -3.76
N SER A 159 12.14 -0.23 -5.02
CA SER A 159 11.68 -1.42 -5.73
C SER A 159 12.05 -2.69 -4.99
N ASN A 160 13.30 -2.83 -4.54
CA ASN A 160 13.74 -4.01 -3.80
C ASN A 160 12.98 -4.19 -2.48
N PHE A 161 12.76 -3.11 -1.72
CA PHE A 161 11.97 -3.16 -0.49
C PHE A 161 10.53 -3.59 -0.74
N LEU A 162 9.85 -3.02 -1.74
CA LEU A 162 8.47 -3.35 -2.07
C LEU A 162 8.32 -4.78 -2.60
N HIS A 163 9.27 -5.26 -3.41
CA HIS A 163 9.28 -6.66 -3.86
C HIS A 163 9.48 -7.63 -2.69
N LYS A 164 10.41 -7.31 -1.76
CA LYS A 164 10.64 -8.13 -0.57
C LYS A 164 9.39 -8.17 0.31
N PHE A 165 8.76 -7.02 0.56
CA PHE A 165 7.51 -6.92 1.30
C PHE A 165 6.41 -7.81 0.70
N VAL A 166 6.16 -7.71 -0.60
CA VAL A 166 5.11 -8.51 -1.27
C VAL A 166 5.40 -10.00 -1.22
N ARG A 167 6.66 -10.41 -1.40
CA ARG A 167 7.07 -11.82 -1.34
C ARG A 167 6.89 -12.44 0.04
N GLU A 168 7.16 -11.68 1.09
CA GLU A 168 7.10 -12.16 2.48
C GLU A 168 5.69 -12.06 3.07
N PHE A 169 4.80 -11.24 2.47
CA PHE A 169 3.45 -11.00 2.98
C PHE A 169 2.61 -12.28 3.10
N GLU A 170 2.66 -13.16 2.09
CA GLU A 170 1.88 -14.41 2.09
C GLU A 170 2.25 -15.32 3.27
N ASN A 171 3.55 -15.45 3.55
CA ASN A 171 4.03 -16.30 4.63
C ASN A 171 3.65 -15.75 6.01
N LEU A 172 3.68 -14.43 6.17
CA LEU A 172 3.44 -13.76 7.46
C LEU A 172 1.95 -13.56 7.76
N CYS A 173 1.17 -13.17 6.76
CA CYS A 173 -0.24 -12.77 6.91
C CYS A 173 -1.22 -13.77 6.30
N GLY A 174 -0.74 -14.80 5.59
CA GLY A 174 -1.55 -15.84 4.94
C GLY A 174 -2.07 -15.44 3.56
N LEU A 175 -2.16 -16.41 2.65
CA LEU A 175 -2.62 -16.24 1.27
C LEU A 175 -4.02 -15.60 1.16
N LYS A 176 -4.92 -15.92 2.09
CA LYS A 176 -6.28 -15.32 2.17
C LYS A 176 -6.27 -13.79 2.26
N ASN A 177 -5.16 -13.20 2.68
CA ASN A 177 -4.99 -11.77 2.88
C ASN A 177 -4.25 -11.06 1.74
N CYS A 178 -3.77 -11.81 0.74
CA CYS A 178 -3.10 -11.27 -0.43
C CYS A 178 -4.11 -10.58 -1.37
N SER A 179 -4.21 -9.25 -1.27
CA SER A 179 -5.06 -8.44 -2.16
C SER A 179 -4.33 -7.98 -3.43
N ILE A 180 -5.08 -7.66 -4.48
CA ILE A 180 -4.52 -7.07 -5.71
C ILE A 180 -3.71 -5.78 -5.45
N ASN A 181 -4.10 -5.01 -4.42
CA ASN A 181 -3.40 -3.78 -4.05
C ASN A 181 -1.96 -4.04 -3.57
N LEU A 182 -1.68 -5.22 -3.00
CA LEU A 182 -0.31 -5.61 -2.65
C LEU A 182 0.52 -5.85 -3.91
N HIS A 183 -0.02 -6.55 -4.91
CA HIS A 183 0.68 -6.75 -6.17
C HIS A 183 0.94 -5.45 -6.91
N LEU A 184 0.05 -4.46 -6.81
CA LEU A 184 0.26 -3.15 -7.42
C LEU A 184 1.47 -2.39 -6.83
N LEU A 185 1.92 -2.70 -5.61
CA LEU A 185 3.09 -2.06 -5.00
C LEU A 185 4.36 -2.23 -5.84
N ILE A 186 4.55 -3.39 -6.47
CA ILE A 186 5.76 -3.69 -7.25
C ILE A 186 5.87 -2.84 -8.53
N HIS A 187 4.76 -2.20 -8.92
CA HIS A 187 4.69 -1.35 -10.10
C HIS A 187 4.92 0.13 -9.77
N LEU A 188 4.82 0.55 -8.50
CA LEU A 188 4.99 1.95 -8.10
C LEU A 188 6.35 2.55 -8.51
N PRO A 189 7.50 1.87 -8.35
CA PRO A 189 8.78 2.43 -8.76
C PRO A 189 8.87 2.74 -10.26
N LYS A 190 8.14 1.98 -11.11
CA LYS A 190 8.14 2.15 -12.57
C LYS A 190 7.40 3.40 -13.03
N CYS A 191 6.55 3.98 -12.17
CA CYS A 191 5.88 5.24 -12.46
C CYS A 191 6.81 6.45 -12.21
N ASN A 192 7.80 6.30 -11.34
CA ASN A 192 8.72 7.38 -10.95
C ASN A 192 9.96 7.48 -11.86
N THR A 193 10.18 6.52 -12.78
CA THR A 193 11.30 6.53 -13.74
C THR A 193 11.01 7.32 -15.03
N SER A 194 9.84 7.95 -15.14
CA SER A 194 9.35 8.58 -16.38
C SER A 194 9.51 10.11 -16.42
N HIS A 195 10.37 10.67 -15.56
CA HIS A 195 10.68 12.11 -15.51
C HIS A 195 12.09 12.39 -16.01
#